data_AF-A0A940WHQ9-F1
#
_entry.id   AF-A0A940WHQ9-F1
#
_cell.length_a   1.000
_cell.length_b   1.000
_cell.length_c   1.000
_cell.angle_alpha   90.00
_cell.angle_beta   90.00
_cell.angle_gamma   90.00
#
_symmetry.space_group_name_H-M   'P 1'
#
loop_
_entity.id
_entity.type
_entity.pdbx_description
1 polymer ?
#
loop_
_entity_poly.entity_id
_entity_poly.type
_entity_poly.pdbx_seq_one_letter_code
_entity_poly.pdbx_strand_id
1 'polypeptide(L)' 'MDLLFRLAPLHDIGKVGVRDRILLKPDRLTPEEYEEMKRHTIYGSETIRLAKRMMGEDAFFQIADDIVLNHHERW' A
#
# COMPACT_ATOMS: atom_id res chain seq x y z
N MET A 1 4.17 11.73 16.68
CA MET A 1 2.75 11.97 16.31
C MET A 1 2.62 12.57 14.92
N ASP A 2 3.42 13.58 14.54
CA ASP A 2 3.25 14.27 13.25
C ASP A 2 3.50 13.38 12.01
N LEU A 3 4.56 12.56 12.02
CA LEU A 3 4.90 11.72 10.86
C LEU A 3 3.83 10.65 10.55
N LEU A 4 3.28 10.00 11.57
CA LEU A 4 2.25 8.97 11.41
C LEU A 4 0.98 9.53 10.74
N PHE A 5 0.54 10.71 11.19
CA PHE A 5 -0.62 11.39 10.62
C PHE A 5 -0.40 11.78 9.15
N ARG A 6 0.79 12.28 8.82
CA ARG A 6 1.15 12.66 7.45
C ARG A 6 1.31 11.47 6.50
N LEU A 7 1.66 10.30 7.04
CA LEU A 7 1.90 9.08 6.27
C LEU A 7 0.65 8.22 6.11
N ALA A 8 -0.36 8.40 6.96
CA ALA A 8 -1.63 7.67 6.86
C ALA A 8 -2.25 7.70 5.45
N PRO A 9 -2.26 8.82 4.69
CA PRO A 9 -2.80 8.83 3.32
C PRO A 9 -2.06 7.92 2.33
N LEU A 10 -0.83 7.51 2.62
CA LEU A 10 -0.06 6.64 1.72
C LEU A 10 -0.47 5.17 1.79
N HIS A 11 -1.25 4.73 2.78
CA HIS A 11 -1.60 3.31 2.97
C HIS A 11 -2.12 2.64 1.69
N ASP A 12 -2.85 3.40 0.88
CA ASP A 12 -3.51 2.95 -0.35
C ASP A 12 -2.73 3.26 -1.65
N ILE A 13 -1.50 3.80 -1.58
CA ILE A 13 -0.72 4.22 -2.76
C ILE A 13 -0.55 3.09 -3.78
N GLY A 14 -0.46 1.84 -3.31
CA GLY A 14 -0.28 0.67 -4.16
C GLY A 14 -1.51 0.26 -4.97
N LYS A 15 -2.68 0.91 -4.79
CA LYS A 15 -3.87 0.66 -5.62
C LYS A 15 -3.63 0.96 -7.10
N VAL A 16 -2.65 1.82 -7.43
CA VAL A 16 -2.21 2.05 -8.82
C VAL A 16 -1.67 0.79 -9.51
N GLY A 17 -1.20 -0.21 -8.74
CA GLY A 17 -0.77 -1.50 -9.26
C GLY A 17 -1.92 -2.49 -9.48
N VAL A 18 -3.13 -2.19 -9.01
CA VAL A 18 -4.31 -3.05 -9.19
C VAL A 18 -4.98 -2.71 -10.51
N ARG A 19 -5.29 -3.73 -11.32
CA ARG A 19 -5.96 -3.53 -12.62
C ARG A 19 -7.30 -2.82 -12.45
N ASP A 20 -7.57 -1.83 -13.28
CA ASP A 20 -8.81 -1.03 -13.28
C ASP A 20 -10.09 -1.87 -13.21
N ARG A 21 -10.16 -2.97 -13.97
CA ARG A 21 -11.34 -3.86 -13.96
C ARG A 21 -11.66 -4.49 -12.59
N ILE A 22 -10.67 -4.57 -11.71
CA ILE A 22 -10.80 -5.06 -10.32
C ILE A 22 -10.94 -3.86 -9.38
N LEU A 23 -10.12 -2.81 -9.57
CA LEU A 23 -10.14 -1.61 -8.74
C LEU A 23 -11.47 -0.84 -8.81
N LEU A 24 -12.06 -0.76 -10.01
CA LEU A 24 -13.26 0.02 -10.32
C LEU A 24 -14.51 -0.86 -10.48
N LYS A 25 -14.45 -2.13 -10.05
CA LYS A 25 -15.59 -3.04 -10.18
C LYS A 25 -16.76 -2.52 -9.32
N PRO A 26 -17.97 -2.32 -9.89
CA PRO A 26 -19.11 -1.79 -9.15
C PRO A 26 -19.79 -2.85 -8.26
N ASP A 27 -19.60 -4.12 -8.58
CA ASP A 27 -20.14 -5.27 -7.84
C ASP A 27 -19.11 -5.90 -6.91
N ARG A 28 -19.54 -6.88 -6.12
CA ARG A 28 -18.64 -7.65 -5.26
C ARG A 28 -17.52 -8.32 -6.05
N LEU A 29 -16.31 -8.26 -5.51
CA LEU A 29 -15.16 -9.02 -6.00
C LEU A 29 -15.40 -10.53 -5.83
N THR A 30 -14.94 -11.33 -6.78
CA THR A 30 -14.77 -12.78 -6.57
C THR A 30 -13.64 -13.03 -5.57
N PRO A 31 -13.52 -14.24 -5.00
CA PRO A 31 -12.39 -14.57 -4.13
C PRO A 31 -11.03 -14.28 -4.78
N GLU A 32 -10.86 -14.60 -6.06
CA GLU A 32 -9.62 -14.40 -6.80
C GLU A 32 -9.33 -12.92 -7.06
N GLU A 33 -10.36 -12.14 -7.38
CA GLU A 33 -10.24 -10.68 -7.52
C GLU A 33 -9.92 -10.01 -6.19
N TYR A 34 -10.47 -10.55 -5.09
CA TYR A 34 -10.14 -10.07 -3.75
C TYR A 34 -8.69 -10.38 -3.36
N GLU A 35 -8.18 -11.57 -3.68
CA GLU A 35 -6.76 -11.89 -3.52
C GLU A 35 -5.86 -10.93 -4.28
N GLU A 36 -6.21 -10.58 -5.53
CA GLU A 36 -5.48 -9.59 -6.31
C GLU A 36 -5.60 -8.18 -5.71
N MET A 37 -6.79 -7.76 -5.26
CA MET A 37 -6.99 -6.47 -4.62
C MET A 37 -6.12 -6.32 -3.37
N LYS A 38 -5.97 -7.38 -2.55
CA LYS A 38 -5.09 -7.35 -1.36
C LYS A 38 -3.63 -7.07 -1.68
N ARG A 39 -3.17 -7.34 -2.91
CA ARG A 39 -1.78 -7.09 -3.32
C ARG A 39 -1.41 -5.61 -3.38
N HIS A 40 -2.35 -4.68 -3.27
CA HIS A 40 -2.04 -3.26 -3.20
C HIS A 40 -1.08 -2.91 -2.04
N THR A 41 -1.12 -3.65 -0.92
CA THR A 41 -0.16 -3.49 0.18
C THR A 41 1.27 -3.79 -0.27
N ILE A 42 1.45 -4.85 -1.06
CA ILE A 42 2.74 -5.27 -1.63
C ILE A 42 3.22 -4.25 -2.65
N TYR A 43 2.37 -3.84 -3.59
CA TYR A 43 2.74 -2.85 -4.61
C TYR A 43 3.15 -1.52 -3.98
N GLY A 44 2.43 -1.09 -2.94
CA GLY A 44 2.77 0.11 -2.18
C GLY A 44 4.11 -0.03 -1.46
N SER A 45 4.34 -1.16 -0.76
CA SER A 45 5.62 -1.46 -0.09
C SER A 45 6.80 -1.45 -1.06
N GLU A 46 6.66 -2.09 -2.22
CA GLU A 46 7.69 -2.09 -3.27
C GLU A 46 8.00 -0.67 -3.75
N THR A 47 6.97 0.17 -3.89
CA THR A 47 7.11 1.58 -4.26
C THR A 47 7.89 2.37 -3.21
N ILE A 48 7.53 2.22 -1.93
CA ILE A 48 8.25 2.88 -0.82
C ILE A 48 9.71 2.42 -0.75
N ARG A 49 9.97 1.13 -0.91
CA ARG A 49 11.34 0.58 -0.91
C ARG A 49 12.17 1.07 -2.09
N LEU A 50 11.55 1.26 -3.26
CA LEU A 50 12.23 1.87 -4.40
C LEU A 50 12.60 3.32 -4.10
N ALA A 51 11.65 4.11 -3.55
CA ALA A 51 11.91 5.49 -3.16
C ALA A 51 13.04 5.59 -2.11
N LYS A 52 13.04 4.71 -1.11
CA LYS A 52 14.12 4.59 -0.11
C LYS A 52 15.48 4.35 -0.77
N ARG A 53 15.57 3.45 -1.76
CA ARG A 53 16.83 3.20 -2.48
C ARG A 53 17.31 4.42 -3.29
N MET A 54 16.39 5.22 -3.83
CA MET A 54 16.71 6.37 -4.66
C MET A 54 17.06 7.62 -3.85
N MET A 55 16.41 7.82 -2.71
CA MET A 55 16.49 9.04 -1.91
C MET A 55 17.33 8.90 -0.64
N GLY A 56 17.73 7.68 -0.29
CA GLY A 56 18.47 7.38 0.93
C GLY A 56 17.56 6.84 2.04
N GLU A 57 18.20 6.41 3.13
CA GLU A 57 17.53 5.79 4.26
C GLU A 57 17.11 6.84 5.30
N ASP A 58 15.83 6.84 5.67
CA ASP A 58 15.23 7.70 6.70
C ASP A 58 14.11 6.93 7.42
N ALA A 59 13.86 7.27 8.68
CA ALA A 59 12.71 6.81 9.47
C ALA A 59 11.36 7.03 8.75
N PHE A 60 11.25 8.05 7.89
CA PHE A 60 10.09 8.25 7.01
C PHE A 60 9.77 7.01 6.19
N PHE A 61 10.76 6.44 5.49
CA PHE A 61 10.54 5.29 4.61
C PHE A 61 10.20 4.03 5.40
N GLN A 62 10.80 3.85 6.58
CA GLN A 62 10.47 2.73 7.44
C GLN A 62 9.02 2.78 7.92
N ILE A 63 8.60 3.93 8.47
CA ILE A 63 7.24 4.12 8.98
C ILE A 63 6.23 4.04 7.84
N ALA A 64 6.56 4.58 6.65
CA ALA A 64 5.70 4.47 5.48
C ALA A 64 5.53 3.01 5.03
N ASP A 65 6.61 2.22 4.97
CA ASP A 65 6.57 0.80 4.57
C ASP A 65 5.71 -0.01 5.55
N ASP A 66 5.88 0.24 6.86
CA ASP A 66 5.14 -0.46 7.90
C ASP A 66 3.63 -0.18 7.83
N ILE A 67 3.23 1.07 7.59
CA ILE A 67 1.82 1.45 7.40
C ILE A 67 1.26 0.79 6.15
N VAL A 68 1.94 0.95 5.01
CA VAL A 68 1.43 0.48 3.72
C VAL A 68 1.30 -1.04 3.70
N LEU A 69 2.27 -1.76 4.24
CA LEU A 69 2.28 -3.22 4.19
C LEU A 69 1.26 -3.86 5.16
N ASN A 70 1.05 -3.27 6.34
CA ASN A 70 0.36 -3.94 7.44
C ASN A 70 -0.99 -3.33 7.84
N HIS A 71 -1.50 -2.29 7.17
CA HIS A 71 -2.74 -1.62 7.58
C HIS A 71 -4.02 -2.48 7.50
N HIS A 72 -3.97 -3.66 6.88
CA HIS A 72 -5.05 -4.65 6.84
C HIS A 72 -4.85 -5.85 7.79
N GLU A 73 -3.71 -5.95 8.47
CA GLU A 73 -3.45 -7.03 9.42
C GLU A 73 -4.36 -6.91 10.65
N ARG A 74 -4.74 -8.06 11.21
CA ARG A 74 -5.62 -8.13 12.39
C ARG A 74 -4.98 -9.03 13.44
N TRP A 75 -4.99 -8.55 14.68
CA TRP A 75 -4.66 -9.31 15.88
C TRP A 75 -5.94 -9.76 16.59
#